data_AF-A0A1N7CY80-F1
#
_entry.id   AF-A0A1N7CY80-F1
#
_cell.length_a   1.000
_cell.length_b   1.000
_cell.length_c   1.000
_cell.angle_alpha   90.00
_cell.angle_beta   90.00
_cell.angle_gamma   90.00
#
_symmetry.space_group_name_H-M   'P 1'
#
loop_
_entity.id
_entity.type
_entity.pdbx_description
1 polymer ?
#
loop_
_entity_poly.entity_id
_entity_poly.type
_entity_poly.pdbx_seq_one_letter_code
_entity_poly.pdbx_strand_id
1 'polypeptide(L)'
;MAIVDTQPRYNELRSTIAGVTVEGRAHSLSTWFVLALRLVVGFAFFYTGIEKIFGGFDAQSYLVNVAATNGNPLEGLFLWMGQTPWFVDFVNVAVL
;
A
#
# COMPACT_ATOMS: atom_id res chain seq x y z
N MET A 1 23.86 -44.44 27.86
CA MET A 1 24.25 -43.02 27.77
C MET A 1 23.69 -42.49 26.45
N ALA A 2 22.52 -41.85 26.48
CA ALA A 2 21.87 -41.35 25.27
C ALA A 2 22.44 -39.97 24.92
N ILE A 3 22.91 -39.82 23.69
CA ILE A 3 23.48 -38.58 23.17
C ILE A 3 22.29 -37.66 22.89
N VAL A 4 22.13 -36.60 23.68
CA VAL A 4 21.13 -35.55 23.42
C VAL A 4 21.67 -34.69 22.28
N ASP A 5 21.00 -34.74 21.14
CA ASP A 5 21.38 -33.99 19.95
C ASP A 5 21.03 -32.50 20.13
N THR A 6 21.97 -31.71 20.66
CA THR A 6 21.83 -30.25 20.85
C THR A 6 22.13 -29.49 19.56
N GLN A 7 21.45 -29.82 18.47
CA GLN A 7 21.54 -29.03 17.23
C GLN A 7 20.38 -28.03 17.18
N PRO A 8 20.64 -26.70 17.20
CA PRO A 8 19.59 -25.71 17.08
C PRO A 8 18.97 -25.80 15.68
N ARG A 9 17.74 -26.31 15.59
CA ARG A 9 16.94 -26.28 14.38
C ARG A 9 16.51 -24.84 14.14
N TYR A 10 17.16 -24.18 13.17
CA TYR A 10 16.81 -22.83 12.74
C TYR A 10 15.32 -22.80 12.34
N ASN A 11 14.55 -21.92 12.98
CA ASN A 11 13.12 -21.58 12.74
C ASN A 11 12.05 -22.34 13.55
N GLU A 12 12.27 -22.60 14.84
CA GLU A 12 11.19 -22.96 15.77
C GLU A 12 10.90 -21.76 16.70
N LEU A 13 9.73 -21.13 16.54
CA LEU A 13 9.27 -20.08 17.44
C LEU A 13 8.44 -20.71 18.55
N ARG A 14 9.03 -20.79 19.75
CA ARG A 14 8.36 -21.19 20.98
C ARG A 14 7.95 -19.93 21.72
N SER A 15 6.65 -19.68 21.83
CA SER A 15 6.12 -18.60 22.65
C SER A 15 5.15 -19.16 23.68
N THR A 16 5.40 -18.89 24.95
CA THR A 16 4.53 -19.29 26.05
C THR A 16 3.70 -18.09 26.46
N ILE A 17 2.39 -18.13 26.18
CA ILE A 17 1.45 -17.09 26.56
C ILE A 17 0.41 -17.73 27.47
N ALA A 18 0.25 -17.19 28.69
CA ALA A 18 -0.71 -17.65 29.69
C ALA A 18 -0.66 -19.16 30.01
N GLY A 19 0.55 -19.75 30.06
CA GLY A 19 0.74 -21.17 30.40
C GLY A 19 0.51 -22.16 29.25
N VAL A 20 0.14 -21.68 28.06
CA VAL A 20 0.04 -22.49 26.84
C VAL A 20 1.30 -22.28 26.01
N THR A 21 2.06 -23.35 25.83
CA THR A 21 3.26 -23.35 24.99
C THR A 21 2.83 -23.54 23.54
N VAL A 22 2.83 -22.45 22.77
CA VAL A 22 2.52 -22.49 21.34
C VAL A 22 3.83 -22.68 20.59
N GLU A 23 3.99 -23.85 20.00
CA GLU A 23 5.11 -24.20 19.12
C GLU A 23 4.69 -23.94 17.66
N GLY A 24 5.17 -22.82 17.10
CA GLY A 24 4.92 -22.48 15.70
C GLY A 24 6.12 -22.82 14.84
N ARG A 25 6.00 -23.80 13.94
CA ARG A 25 6.91 -23.93 12.79
C ARG A 25 6.48 -22.88 11.76
N ALA A 26 7.18 -21.75 11.72
CA ALA A 26 6.97 -20.78 10.65
C ALA A 26 7.39 -21.44 9.34
N HIS A 27 6.41 -21.88 8.54
CA HIS A 27 6.68 -22.39 7.21
C HIS A 27 7.38 -21.26 6.44
N SER A 28 8.65 -21.46 6.05
CA SER A 28 9.52 -20.43 5.45
C SER A 28 8.78 -19.59 4.39
N LEU A 29 7.90 -20.24 3.62
CA LEU A 29 7.07 -19.60 2.60
C LEU A 29 6.13 -18.51 3.14
N SER A 30 5.56 -18.69 4.33
CA SER A 30 4.68 -17.70 4.99
C SER A 30 5.45 -16.50 5.52
N THR A 31 6.66 -16.71 6.06
CA THR A 31 7.53 -15.61 6.50
C THR A 31 7.93 -14.73 5.32
N TRP A 32 8.33 -15.34 4.20
CA TRP A 32 8.65 -14.62 2.97
C TRP A 32 7.42 -13.93 2.37
N PHE A 33 6.24 -14.54 2.44
CA PHE A 33 5.00 -13.93 2.00
C PHE A 33 4.64 -12.67 2.82
N VAL A 34 4.70 -12.75 4.16
CA VAL A 34 4.41 -11.59 5.02
C VAL A 34 5.42 -10.46 4.80
N LEU A 35 6.70 -10.81 4.63
CA LEU A 35 7.74 -9.83 4.27
C LEU A 35 7.42 -9.15 2.95
N ALA A 36 7.09 -9.91 1.91
CA ALA A 36 6.72 -9.39 0.60
C ALA A 36 5.48 -8.49 0.67
N LEU A 37 4.44 -8.92 1.38
CA LEU A 37 3.22 -8.13 1.57
C LEU A 37 3.54 -6.78 2.23
N ARG A 38 4.35 -6.78 3.30
CA ARG A 38 4.76 -5.54 3.97
C ARG A 38 5.58 -4.63 3.06
N LEU A 39 6.49 -5.20 2.28
CA LEU A 39 7.30 -4.44 1.32
C LEU A 39 6.45 -3.83 0.21
N VAL A 40 5.49 -4.57 -0.35
CA VAL A 40 4.61 -4.07 -1.41
C VAL A 40 3.73 -2.94 -0.89
N VAL A 41 3.09 -3.13 0.26
CA VAL A 41 2.25 -2.09 0.88
C VAL A 41 3.09 -0.87 1.25
N GLY A 42 4.25 -1.07 1.88
CA GLY A 42 5.17 0.01 2.22
C GLY A 42 5.70 0.77 1.00
N PHE A 43 6.03 0.05 -0.07
CA PHE A 43 6.47 0.64 -1.33
C PHE A 43 5.37 1.48 -1.99
N ALA A 44 4.12 1.00 -2.00
CA ALA A 44 3.00 1.76 -2.54
C ALA A 44 2.81 3.09 -1.79
N PHE A 45 2.86 3.08 -0.46
CA PHE A 45 2.79 4.31 0.34
C PHE A 45 3.99 5.23 0.14
N PHE A 46 5.20 4.67 0.05
CA PHE A 46 6.42 5.45 -0.16
C PHE A 46 6.43 6.12 -1.55
N TYR A 47 6.10 5.36 -2.60
CA TYR A 47 6.04 5.85 -3.98
C TYR A 47 5.01 6.97 -4.12
N THR A 48 3.77 6.73 -3.68
CA THR A 48 2.70 7.73 -3.74
C THR A 48 3.00 8.94 -2.84
N GLY A 49 3.65 8.74 -1.69
CA GLY A 49 4.10 9.82 -0.81
C GLY A 49 5.17 10.71 -1.45
N ILE A 50 6.19 10.12 -2.09
CA ILE A 50 7.20 10.85 -2.87
C ILE A 50 6.51 11.64 -3.98
N GLU A 51 5.67 10.98 -4.77
CA GLU A 51 4.95 11.62 -5.86
C GLU A 51 4.13 12.82 -5.36
N LYS A 52 3.52 12.73 -4.17
CA LYS A 52 2.78 13.85 -3.58
C LYS A 52 3.68 15.00 -3.11
N ILE A 53 4.87 14.70 -2.59
CA ILE A 53 5.84 15.71 -2.13
C ILE A 53 6.45 16.46 -3.33
N PHE A 54 6.76 15.77 -4.42
CA PHE A 54 7.45 16.36 -5.58
C PHE A 54 6.52 16.80 -6.71
N GLY A 55 5.34 16.20 -6.84
CA GLY A 55 4.40 16.41 -7.95
C GLY A 55 3.29 17.44 -7.70
N GLY A 56 3.12 17.92 -6.46
CA GLY A 56 2.07 18.90 -6.13
C GLY A 56 0.64 18.33 -6.16
N PHE A 57 -0.36 19.21 -6.05
CA PHE A 57 -1.76 18.83 -6.20
C PHE A 57 -2.15 18.90 -7.68
N ASP A 58 -2.69 17.81 -8.23
CA ASP A 58 -3.21 17.74 -9.59
C ASP A 58 -4.71 17.36 -9.59
N ALA A 59 -5.54 18.35 -9.89
CA ALA A 59 -6.98 18.24 -10.04
C ALA A 59 -7.37 17.53 -11.34
N GLN A 60 -6.53 17.56 -12.38
CA GLN A 60 -6.83 16.94 -13.67
C GLN A 60 -7.02 15.44 -13.50
N SER A 61 -6.09 14.78 -12.82
CA SER A 61 -6.18 13.34 -12.57
C SER A 61 -7.47 12.96 -11.83
N TYR A 62 -7.92 13.77 -10.88
CA TYR A 62 -9.20 13.53 -10.20
C TYR A 62 -10.41 13.75 -11.12
N LEU A 63 -10.45 14.86 -11.87
CA LEU A 63 -11.58 15.19 -12.74
C LEU A 63 -11.75 14.18 -13.87
N VAL A 64 -10.64 13.72 -14.47
CA VAL A 64 -10.66 12.78 -15.59
C VAL A 64 -10.79 11.33 -15.14
N ASN A 65 -10.05 10.90 -14.11
CA ASN A 65 -9.97 9.47 -13.77
C ASN A 65 -10.95 9.04 -12.68
N VAL A 66 -11.58 9.98 -11.97
CA VAL A 66 -12.51 9.69 -10.87
C VAL A 66 -13.88 10.31 -11.10
N ALA A 67 -13.96 11.61 -11.37
CA ALA A 67 -15.25 12.30 -11.48
C ALA A 67 -15.99 11.95 -12.78
N ALA A 68 -15.25 11.79 -13.88
CA ALA A 68 -15.82 11.38 -15.15
C ALA A 68 -16.19 9.88 -15.18
N THR A 69 -15.34 9.00 -14.64
CA THR A 69 -15.48 7.54 -14.81
C THR A 69 -16.42 6.87 -13.79
N ASN A 70 -16.89 7.57 -12.76
CA ASN A 70 -17.74 7.00 -11.70
C ASN A 70 -19.24 6.84 -12.07
N GLY A 71 -19.61 6.90 -13.35
CA GLY A 71 -21.00 6.80 -13.78
C GLY A 71 -21.84 8.03 -13.40
N ASN A 72 -21.19 9.19 -13.31
CA ASN A 72 -21.82 10.45 -12.95
C ASN A 72 -22.68 10.97 -14.12
N PRO A 73 -23.92 11.46 -13.90
CA PRO A 73 -24.72 12.10 -14.95
C PRO A 73 -24.04 13.31 -15.61
N LEU A 74 -23.01 13.88 -14.99
CA LEU A 74 -22.21 15.00 -15.48
C LEU A 74 -20.81 14.56 -15.96
N GLU A 75 -20.58 13.29 -16.26
CA GLU A 75 -19.30 12.75 -16.74
C GLU A 75 -18.65 13.61 -17.84
N GLY A 76 -19.42 13.98 -18.87
CA GLY A 76 -18.91 14.80 -19.98
C GLY A 76 -18.46 16.20 -19.56
N LEU A 77 -19.10 16.79 -18.53
CA LEU A 77 -18.68 18.08 -17.97
C LEU A 77 -17.35 17.94 -17.22
N PHE A 78 -17.19 16.89 -16.41
CA PHE A 78 -15.94 16.65 -15.68
C PHE A 78 -14.77 16.31 -16.59
N LEU A 79 -15.02 15.56 -17.67
CA LEU A 79 -14.05 15.34 -18.74
C LEU A 79 -13.63 16.64 -19.41
N TRP A 80 -14.58 17.51 -19.76
CA TRP A 80 -14.28 18.81 -20.34
C TRP A 80 -13.48 19.70 -19.38
N MET A 81 -13.84 19.75 -18.10
CA MET A 81 -13.11 20.48 -17.06
C MET A 81 -11.68 19.96 -16.92
N GLY A 82 -11.48 18.64 -16.91
CA GLY A 82 -10.15 18.03 -16.85
C GLY A 82 -9.32 18.16 -18.13
N GLN A 83 -9.94 18.31 -19.30
CA GLN A 83 -9.24 18.52 -20.58
C GLN A 83 -8.96 20.00 -20.89
N THR A 84 -9.49 20.92 -20.10
CA THR A 84 -9.32 22.36 -20.29
C THR A 84 -8.15 22.89 -19.44
N PRO A 85 -6.97 23.19 -20.03
CA PRO A 85 -5.74 23.43 -19.25
C PRO A 85 -5.85 24.60 -18.27
N TRP A 86 -6.41 25.74 -18.71
CA TRP A 86 -6.56 26.92 -17.87
C TRP A 86 -7.52 26.70 -16.68
N PHE A 87 -8.48 25.79 -16.82
CA PHE A 87 -9.43 25.47 -15.76
C PHE A 87 -8.77 24.57 -14.71
N VAL A 88 -8.00 23.57 -15.15
CA VAL A 88 -7.18 22.72 -14.27
C VAL A 88 -6.19 23.55 -13.47
N ASP A 89 -5.47 24.48 -14.11
CA ASP A 89 -4.52 25.36 -13.43
C ASP A 89 -5.19 26.21 -12.36
N PHE A 90 -6.38 26.75 -12.64
CA PHE A 90 -7.17 27.49 -11.66
C PHE A 90 -7.60 26.62 -10.48
N VAL A 91 -8.14 25.42 -10.74
CA VAL A 91 -8.57 24.51 -9.66
C VAL A 91 -7.38 24.04 -8.82
N ASN A 92 -6.23 23.81 -9.44
CA ASN A 92 -5.00 23.46 -8.73
C ASN A 92 -4.57 24.54 -7.72
N VAL A 93 -4.72 25.82 -8.07
CA VAL A 93 -4.45 26.94 -7.15
C VAL A 93 -5.56 27.11 -6.12
N ALA A 94 -6.83 26.96 -6.51
CA ALA A 94 -7.98 27.16 -5.62
C ALA A 94 -8.09 26.09 -4.52
N VAL A 95 -7.54 24.90 -4.74
CA VAL A 95 -7.56 23.77 -3.78
C VAL A 95 -6.32 23.75 -2.88
N LEU A 96 -5.29 24.55 -3.18
CA LEU A 96 -4.03 24.64 -2.42
C LEU A 96 -4.25 25.10 -0.97
#